data_AF-A0A927PPP7-F1
#
_entry.id   AF-A0A927PPP7-F1
#
_cell.length_a   1.000
_cell.length_b   1.000
_cell.length_c   1.000
_cell.angle_alpha   90.00
_cell.angle_beta   90.00
_cell.angle_gamma   90.00
#
_symmetry.space_group_name_H-M   'P 1'
#
loop_
_entity.id
_entity.type
_entity.pdbx_description
1 polymer ?
#
loop_
_entity_poly.entity_id
_entity_poly.type
_entity_poly.pdbx_seq_one_letter_code
_entity_poly.pdbx_strand_id
1 'polypeptide(L)'
;MTIRITWARAVAALVALAAAGLLFAWSGVFNIAASSGHWPITDWFLHWTMRNSVRTHAAFTAPSNPRADQELVSAAGHFAASCAACHGAPGRRPSPVMHAATPPAPDLSVNAKQWTDKQLFWILEHGVKYTGMPAWGAKDRPDEIRRMVAFVRRLPTMSPAEYRALSGAARGAGTTGAAALGDGVLAGCVACHGADGRGRGQPDIPVLGGQRPAYLLAALNAYASGARASAVMGNAAADLTDDQKRALAAHFAALPGIGTVAPAGSAAARRIVEQGLPAVQLPACASCHAGGKPYPVLAGQRASYLAQRLRHWRGEKEVVDARKSHATMPVIARRIPEEMIEPLAAYLAGTGR
;
A
#
# COMPACT_ATOMS: atom_id res chain seq x y z
N MET A 1 20.18 46.94 41.33
CA MET A 1 18.79 46.55 41.60
C MET A 1 18.63 45.08 41.22
N THR A 2 18.74 44.17 42.18
CA THR A 2 18.66 42.71 41.94
C THR A 2 17.20 42.27 41.97
N ILE A 3 16.62 41.94 40.83
CA ILE A 3 15.24 41.44 40.74
C ILE A 3 15.23 40.02 41.32
N ARG A 4 14.70 39.85 42.54
CA ARG A 4 14.43 38.53 43.12
C ARG A 4 13.09 38.00 42.59
N ILE A 5 13.15 37.07 41.63
CA ILE A 5 11.98 36.33 41.15
C ILE A 5 11.67 35.24 42.18
N THR A 6 10.52 35.34 42.85
CA THR A 6 10.02 34.28 43.74
C THR A 6 9.19 33.28 42.94
N TRP A 7 9.14 32.02 43.39
CA TRP A 7 8.31 30.98 42.75
C TRP A 7 6.84 31.39 42.63
N ALA A 8 6.28 32.08 43.63
CA ALA A 8 4.92 32.61 43.56
C ALA A 8 4.72 33.62 42.41
N ARG A 9 5.69 34.51 42.19
CA ARG A 9 5.65 35.47 41.07
C ARG A 9 5.83 34.78 39.72
N ALA A 10 6.69 33.75 39.65
CA ALA A 10 6.86 32.94 38.44
C ALA A 10 5.56 32.19 38.08
N VAL A 11 4.91 31.55 39.05
CA VAL A 11 3.63 30.86 38.86
C VAL A 11 2.53 31.83 38.46
N ALA A 12 2.40 32.96 39.16
CA ALA A 12 1.40 33.97 38.82
C ALA A 12 1.59 34.51 37.39
N ALA A 13 2.84 34.74 36.96
CA ALA A 13 3.16 35.16 35.60
C ALA A 13 2.78 34.09 34.57
N LEU A 14 3.06 32.81 34.83
CA LEU A 14 2.67 31.71 33.95
C LEU A 14 1.14 31.57 33.83
N VAL A 15 0.41 31.70 34.94
CA VAL A 15 -1.06 31.68 34.93
C VAL A 15 -1.62 32.88 34.14
N ALA A 16 -1.08 34.07 34.34
CA ALA A 16 -1.49 35.26 33.60
C ALA A 16 -1.23 35.11 32.10
N LEU A 17 -0.07 34.56 31.71
CA LEU A 17 0.25 34.26 30.31
C LEU A 17 -0.70 33.23 29.71
N ALA A 18 -1.02 32.16 30.45
CA ALA A 18 -1.98 31.14 30.00
C ALA A 18 -3.38 31.72 29.83
N ALA A 19 -3.86 32.53 30.79
CA ALA A 19 -5.14 33.20 30.71
C ALA A 19 -5.20 34.19 29.53
N ALA A 20 -4.14 34.97 29.31
CA ALA A 20 -4.04 35.87 28.16
C ALA A 20 -4.06 35.10 26.83
N GLY A 21 -3.36 33.97 26.74
CA GLY A 21 -3.38 33.10 25.56
C GLY A 21 -4.77 32.52 25.28
N LEU A 22 -5.49 32.08 26.31
CA LEU A 22 -6.86 31.60 26.20
C LEU A 22 -7.83 32.71 25.77
N LEU A 23 -7.72 33.91 26.36
CA LEU A 23 -8.52 35.07 25.95
C LEU A 23 -8.23 35.46 24.49
N PHE A 24 -6.98 35.43 24.05
CA PHE A 24 -6.61 35.68 22.66
C PHE A 24 -7.25 34.64 21.72
N ALA A 25 -7.15 33.35 22.04
CA ALA A 25 -7.79 32.28 21.26
C ALA A 25 -9.32 32.41 21.23
N TRP A 26 -9.94 32.82 22.34
CA TRP A 26 -11.38 33.03 22.45
C TRP A 26 -11.87 34.32 21.74
N SER A 27 -11.02 35.35 21.65
CA SER A 27 -11.39 36.67 21.14
C SER A 27 -11.77 36.72 19.65
N GLY A 28 -11.42 35.69 18.86
CA GLY A 28 -11.60 35.68 17.41
C GLY A 28 -10.61 36.57 16.64
N VAL A 29 -9.66 37.21 17.32
CA VAL A 29 -8.62 38.06 16.69
C VAL A 29 -7.67 37.23 15.82
N PHE A 30 -7.42 35.97 16.19
CA PHE A 30 -6.59 35.07 15.39
C PHE A 30 -7.37 34.54 14.19
N ASN A 31 -7.03 35.03 13.00
CA ASN A 31 -7.64 34.56 11.76
C ASN A 31 -7.13 33.15 11.39
N ILE A 32 -8.05 32.19 11.33
CA ILE A 32 -7.76 30.79 10.97
C ILE A 32 -7.94 30.49 9.46
N ALA A 33 -8.20 31.51 8.63
CA ALA A 33 -8.41 31.32 7.20
C ALA A 33 -7.16 30.72 6.55
N ALA A 34 -7.29 29.51 5.99
CA ALA A 34 -6.18 28.85 5.31
C ALA A 34 -5.64 29.68 4.12
N SER A 35 -6.51 30.49 3.49
CA SER A 35 -6.18 31.35 2.35
C SER A 35 -5.20 32.48 2.68
N SER A 36 -5.05 32.89 3.94
CA SER A 36 -4.05 33.90 4.32
C SER A 36 -2.64 33.32 4.52
N GLY A 37 -2.51 31.99 4.47
CA GLY A 37 -1.24 31.31 4.75
C GLY A 37 -0.82 31.44 6.23
N HIS A 38 0.38 30.95 6.52
CA HIS A 38 1.02 31.17 7.81
C HIS A 38 1.82 32.47 7.82
N TRP A 39 1.97 33.08 9.00
CA TRP A 39 2.97 34.13 9.19
C TRP A 39 4.39 33.58 8.93
N PRO A 40 5.35 34.39 8.44
CA PRO A 40 6.68 33.90 8.09
C PRO A 40 7.40 33.13 9.21
N ILE A 41 7.26 33.58 10.45
CA ILE A 41 7.86 32.90 11.62
C ILE A 41 7.19 31.56 11.91
N THR A 42 5.87 31.50 11.79
CA THR A 42 5.09 30.27 12.00
C THR A 42 5.37 29.27 10.89
N ASP A 43 5.43 29.73 9.64
CA ASP A 43 5.77 28.91 8.48
C ASP A 43 7.16 28.29 8.63
N TRP A 44 8.16 29.11 8.93
CA TRP A 44 9.53 28.66 9.20
C TRP A 44 9.58 27.63 10.33
N PHE A 45 8.92 27.91 11.45
CA PHE A 45 8.93 27.04 12.62
C PHE A 45 8.31 25.69 12.31
N LEU A 46 7.13 25.66 11.67
CA LEU A 46 6.44 24.42 11.31
C LEU A 46 7.27 23.58 10.32
N HIS A 47 7.86 24.20 9.30
CA HIS A 47 8.73 23.49 8.35
C HIS A 47 9.99 22.95 9.02
N TRP A 48 10.63 23.73 9.89
CA TRP A 48 11.80 23.31 10.65
C TRP A 48 11.49 22.13 11.58
N THR A 49 10.40 22.23 12.35
CA THR A 49 9.93 21.16 13.23
C THR A 49 9.62 19.89 12.45
N MET A 50 8.93 20.00 11.30
CA MET A 50 8.60 18.86 10.44
C MET A 50 9.88 18.17 9.93
N ARG A 51 10.84 18.92 9.38
CA ARG A 51 12.10 18.34 8.87
C ARG A 51 12.92 17.67 9.97
N ASN A 52 13.00 18.27 11.15
CA ASN A 52 13.70 17.68 12.29
C ASN A 52 13.00 16.42 12.80
N SER A 53 11.67 16.44 12.90
CA SER A 53 10.88 15.27 13.30
C SER A 53 11.09 14.10 12.34
N VAL A 54 10.95 14.34 11.03
CA VAL A 54 11.20 13.32 10.00
C VAL A 54 12.63 12.78 10.08
N ARG A 55 13.65 13.66 10.21
CA ARG A 55 15.05 13.24 10.33
C ARG A 55 15.29 12.34 11.54
N THR A 56 14.74 12.72 12.70
CA THR A 56 14.90 11.97 13.94
C THR A 56 14.17 10.63 13.85
N HIS A 57 12.86 10.63 13.58
CA HIS A 57 12.09 9.39 13.63
C HIS A 57 12.47 8.41 12.51
N ALA A 58 12.72 8.88 11.29
CA ALA A 58 13.16 8.00 10.21
C ALA A 58 14.52 7.33 10.50
N ALA A 59 15.39 7.93 11.32
CA ALA A 59 16.66 7.30 11.69
C ALA A 59 16.44 6.08 12.61
N PHE A 60 15.42 6.12 13.47
CA PHE A 60 15.15 5.10 14.49
C PHE A 60 14.08 4.08 14.11
N THR A 61 13.04 4.48 13.37
CA THR A 61 11.87 3.63 13.11
C THR A 61 11.76 3.12 11.68
N ALA A 62 12.40 3.79 10.71
CA ALA A 62 12.36 3.31 9.33
C ALA A 62 13.23 2.05 9.18
N PRO A 63 12.79 1.06 8.39
CA PRO A 63 13.53 -0.18 8.19
C PRO A 63 14.89 0.07 7.55
N SER A 64 15.81 -0.89 7.72
CA SER A 64 17.14 -0.85 7.09
C SER A 64 17.07 -0.89 5.56
N ASN A 65 16.03 -1.51 5.01
CA ASN A 65 15.73 -1.60 3.58
C ASN A 65 14.47 -0.77 3.19
N PRO A 66 14.50 0.57 3.25
CA PRO A 66 13.31 1.42 3.06
C PRO A 66 12.79 1.49 1.62
N ARG A 67 13.46 0.85 0.66
CA ARG A 67 13.15 0.91 -0.77
C ARG A 67 13.20 -0.49 -1.36
N ALA A 68 12.25 -0.80 -2.24
CA ALA A 68 12.27 -2.03 -3.04
C ALA A 68 13.11 -1.82 -4.31
N ASP A 69 13.78 -2.88 -4.77
CA ASP A 69 14.65 -2.80 -5.97
C ASP A 69 13.85 -2.90 -7.28
N GLN A 70 12.63 -3.44 -7.23
CA GLN A 70 11.76 -3.74 -8.38
C GLN A 70 10.27 -3.43 -8.06
N GLU A 71 9.34 -3.87 -8.91
CA GLU A 71 7.88 -3.83 -8.66
C GLU A 71 7.22 -2.45 -8.73
N LEU A 72 7.54 -1.66 -9.77
CA LEU A 72 7.07 -0.29 -9.89
C LEU A 72 5.62 -0.12 -10.36
N VAL A 73 5.02 -1.14 -10.98
CA VAL A 73 3.72 -0.96 -11.64
C VAL A 73 2.58 -0.78 -10.64
N SER A 74 2.54 -1.57 -9.56
CA SER A 74 1.53 -1.38 -8.52
C SER A 74 1.66 -0.01 -7.85
N ALA A 75 2.89 0.41 -7.55
CA ALA A 75 3.18 1.74 -7.03
C ALA A 75 2.82 2.85 -8.02
N ALA A 76 3.10 2.67 -9.32
CA ALA A 76 2.78 3.65 -10.36
C ALA A 76 1.28 3.84 -10.54
N GLY A 77 0.52 2.74 -10.60
CA GLY A 77 -0.94 2.78 -10.70
C GLY A 77 -1.55 3.43 -9.46
N HIS A 78 -1.09 3.04 -8.27
CA HIS A 78 -1.56 3.64 -7.02
C HIS A 78 -1.20 5.13 -6.91
N PHE A 79 0.03 5.51 -7.27
CA PHE A 79 0.44 6.90 -7.27
C PHE A 79 -0.42 7.73 -8.22
N ALA A 80 -0.71 7.21 -9.42
CA ALA A 80 -1.56 7.89 -10.39
C ALA A 80 -2.99 8.10 -9.88
N ALA A 81 -3.57 7.10 -9.20
CA ALA A 81 -4.91 7.17 -8.64
C ALA A 81 -5.00 8.09 -7.41
N SER A 82 -3.98 8.04 -6.54
CA SER A 82 -4.12 8.53 -5.16
C SER A 82 -3.20 9.71 -4.81
N CYS A 83 -2.06 9.86 -5.49
CA CYS A 83 -1.04 10.85 -5.12
C CYS A 83 -0.88 11.97 -6.15
N ALA A 84 -1.01 11.65 -7.44
CA ALA A 84 -0.68 12.54 -8.54
C ALA A 84 -1.57 13.79 -8.63
N ALA A 85 -2.80 13.72 -8.11
CA ALA A 85 -3.68 14.89 -8.01
C ALA A 85 -3.10 15.99 -7.09
N CYS A 86 -2.47 15.58 -5.99
CA CYS A 86 -1.87 16.50 -5.01
C CYS A 86 -0.41 16.81 -5.33
N HIS A 87 0.36 15.80 -5.74
CA HIS A 87 1.81 15.89 -5.88
C HIS A 87 2.32 16.05 -7.31
N GLY A 88 1.42 16.11 -8.29
CA GLY A 88 1.80 16.12 -9.70
C GLY A 88 2.40 14.79 -10.16
N ALA A 89 2.83 14.76 -11.41
CA ALA A 89 3.53 13.65 -12.04
C ALA A 89 4.37 14.18 -13.22
N PRO A 90 5.31 13.40 -13.79
CA PRO A 90 6.03 13.80 -15.00
C PRO A 90 5.08 14.29 -16.12
N GLY A 91 5.20 15.57 -16.48
CA GLY A 91 4.36 16.22 -17.48
C GLY A 91 2.96 16.64 -16.99
N ARG A 92 2.68 16.56 -15.69
CA ARG A 92 1.43 16.97 -15.05
C ARG A 92 1.71 17.75 -13.76
N ARG A 93 1.33 19.03 -13.73
CA ARG A 93 1.44 19.83 -12.51
C ARG A 93 0.45 19.35 -11.43
N PRO A 94 0.76 19.57 -10.13
CA PRO A 94 -0.21 19.46 -9.05
C PRO A 94 -1.51 20.20 -9.35
N SER A 95 -2.63 19.73 -8.79
CA SER A 95 -3.92 20.45 -8.86
C SER A 95 -3.75 21.89 -8.33
N PRO A 96 -4.29 22.92 -9.01
CA PRO A 96 -4.23 24.30 -8.52
C PRO A 96 -4.77 24.47 -7.10
N VAL A 97 -5.82 23.71 -6.74
CA VAL A 97 -6.40 23.73 -5.39
C VAL A 97 -5.42 23.20 -4.36
N MET A 98 -4.75 22.08 -4.64
CA MET A 98 -3.77 21.49 -3.72
C MET A 98 -2.47 22.30 -3.65
N HIS A 99 -2.15 23.01 -4.74
CA HIS A 99 -1.02 23.93 -4.79
C HIS A 99 -1.32 25.26 -4.07
N ALA A 100 -2.59 25.60 -3.86
CA ALA A 100 -3.03 26.75 -3.06
C ALA A 100 -3.34 26.37 -1.60
N ALA A 101 -3.20 25.10 -1.22
CA ALA A 101 -3.37 24.66 0.15
C ALA A 101 -2.27 25.24 1.07
N THR A 102 -2.54 25.29 2.37
CA THR A 102 -1.60 25.75 3.40
C THR A 102 -1.26 24.59 4.34
N PRO A 103 -0.05 24.01 4.29
CA PRO A 103 1.01 24.26 3.29
C PRO A 103 0.69 23.62 1.92
N PRO A 104 1.32 24.09 0.83
CA PRO A 104 1.09 23.55 -0.50
C PRO A 104 1.68 22.15 -0.64
N ALA A 105 1.00 21.28 -1.39
CA ALA A 105 1.53 19.95 -1.68
C ALA A 105 2.79 20.06 -2.58
N PRO A 106 3.93 19.45 -2.20
CA PRO A 106 5.14 19.52 -3.00
C PRO A 106 5.02 18.70 -4.29
N ASP A 107 5.65 19.16 -5.36
CA ASP A 107 5.75 18.40 -6.60
C ASP A 107 6.80 17.30 -6.44
N LEU A 108 6.36 16.03 -6.39
CA LEU A 108 7.27 14.91 -6.16
C LEU A 108 8.17 14.60 -7.37
N SER A 109 7.83 15.11 -8.56
CA SER A 109 8.75 15.06 -9.72
C SER A 109 9.94 16.03 -9.57
N VAL A 110 9.89 16.95 -8.61
CA VAL A 110 10.97 17.91 -8.35
C VAL A 110 11.59 17.69 -6.96
N ASN A 111 10.76 17.65 -5.93
CA ASN A 111 11.19 17.73 -4.54
C ASN A 111 11.59 16.38 -3.92
N ALA A 112 11.25 15.24 -4.53
CA ALA A 112 11.55 13.92 -3.97
C ALA A 112 13.07 13.69 -3.72
N LYS A 113 13.94 14.36 -4.47
CA LYS A 113 15.41 14.30 -4.30
C LYS A 113 15.90 14.85 -2.96
N GLN A 114 15.12 15.68 -2.28
CA GLN A 114 15.53 16.35 -1.03
C GLN A 114 15.47 15.44 0.20
N TRP A 115 14.84 14.28 0.09
CA TRP A 115 14.61 13.33 1.18
C TRP A 115 15.41 12.06 0.95
N THR A 116 15.91 11.42 2.02
CA THR A 116 16.51 10.08 1.95
C THR A 116 15.43 9.00 1.84
N ASP A 117 15.79 7.77 1.45
CA ASP A 117 14.80 6.68 1.31
C ASP A 117 14.10 6.37 2.65
N LYS A 118 14.83 6.41 3.78
CA LYS A 118 14.26 6.25 5.12
C LYS A 118 13.25 7.35 5.45
N GLN A 119 13.55 8.59 5.07
CA GLN A 119 12.66 9.72 5.31
C GLN A 119 11.41 9.63 4.43
N LEU A 120 11.54 9.28 3.15
CA LEU A 120 10.39 9.03 2.27
C LEU A 120 9.51 7.90 2.80
N PHE A 121 10.12 6.80 3.25
CA PHE A 121 9.39 5.68 3.86
C PHE A 121 8.57 6.16 5.05
N TRP A 122 9.21 6.86 5.99
CA TRP A 122 8.55 7.36 7.20
C TRP A 122 7.41 8.35 6.89
N ILE A 123 7.65 9.30 5.97
CA ILE A 123 6.64 10.27 5.53
C ILE A 123 5.44 9.55 4.90
N LEU A 124 5.66 8.56 4.04
CA LEU A 124 4.57 7.80 3.39
C LEU A 124 3.80 6.93 4.39
N GLU A 125 4.49 6.38 5.38
CA GLU A 125 3.90 5.55 6.43
C GLU A 125 2.99 6.35 7.37
N HIS A 126 3.41 7.56 7.74
CA HIS A 126 2.78 8.31 8.83
C HIS A 126 2.04 9.57 8.37
N GLY A 127 2.29 10.04 7.15
CA GLY A 127 1.85 11.35 6.70
C GLY A 127 2.57 12.48 7.44
N VAL A 128 2.01 13.68 7.34
CA VAL A 128 2.53 14.87 8.04
C VAL A 128 1.40 15.56 8.77
N LYS A 129 1.48 15.58 10.11
CA LYS A 129 0.47 16.21 10.97
C LYS A 129 0.32 17.70 10.63
N TYR A 130 -0.91 18.21 10.72
CA TYR A 130 -1.28 19.60 10.40
C TYR A 130 -1.09 19.96 8.92
N THR A 131 -1.16 18.97 8.03
CA THR A 131 -1.15 19.16 6.58
C THR A 131 -2.22 18.29 5.92
N GLY A 132 -2.43 18.46 4.61
CA GLY A 132 -3.28 17.57 3.82
C GLY A 132 -2.65 16.21 3.48
N MET A 133 -1.47 15.86 4.02
CA MET A 133 -0.78 14.60 3.72
C MET A 133 -1.13 13.49 4.72
N PRO A 134 -1.98 12.50 4.34
CA PRO A 134 -2.36 11.41 5.23
C PRO A 134 -1.29 10.31 5.26
N ALA A 135 -1.47 9.37 6.20
CA ALA A 135 -0.77 8.09 6.19
C ALA A 135 -1.32 7.20 5.08
N TRP A 136 -0.47 6.65 4.21
CA TRP A 136 -0.90 5.94 3.00
C TRP A 136 -0.74 4.41 3.06
N GLY A 137 0.12 3.90 3.95
CA GLY A 137 0.30 2.46 4.09
C GLY A 137 -0.94 1.78 4.66
N ALA A 138 -1.39 0.69 4.04
CA ALA A 138 -2.28 -0.22 4.75
C ALA A 138 -1.54 -0.82 5.95
N LYS A 139 -2.27 -1.07 7.04
CA LYS A 139 -1.71 -1.64 8.25
C LYS A 139 -0.92 -2.92 7.93
N ASP A 140 0.28 -3.03 8.49
CA ASP A 140 1.17 -4.18 8.32
C ASP A 140 1.59 -4.45 6.84
N ARG A 141 1.62 -3.41 5.99
CA ARG A 141 2.08 -3.48 4.58
C ARG A 141 3.29 -2.58 4.28
N PRO A 142 4.42 -2.74 5.01
CA PRO A 142 5.64 -1.97 4.71
C PRO A 142 6.19 -2.27 3.31
N ASP A 143 5.83 -3.41 2.71
CA ASP A 143 6.15 -3.75 1.33
C ASP A 143 5.58 -2.76 0.31
N GLU A 144 4.33 -2.31 0.48
CA GLU A 144 3.70 -1.34 -0.42
C GLU A 144 4.39 0.03 -0.30
N ILE A 145 4.76 0.42 0.93
CA ILE A 145 5.51 1.67 1.17
C ILE A 145 6.88 1.61 0.50
N ARG A 146 7.62 0.49 0.63
CA ARG A 146 8.94 0.32 -0.03
C ARG A 146 8.86 0.44 -1.56
N ARG A 147 7.81 -0.10 -2.19
CA ARG A 147 7.58 0.05 -3.64
C ARG A 147 7.24 1.50 -3.99
N MET A 148 6.44 2.17 -3.16
CA MET A 148 6.13 3.59 -3.36
C MET A 148 7.38 4.47 -3.23
N VAL A 149 8.25 4.23 -2.24
CA VAL A 149 9.56 4.90 -2.12
C VAL A 149 10.39 4.68 -3.40
N ALA A 150 10.44 3.45 -3.92
CA ALA A 150 11.15 3.14 -5.15
C ALA A 150 10.62 3.91 -6.36
N PHE A 151 9.30 4.01 -6.47
CA PHE A 151 8.63 4.76 -7.53
C PHE A 151 8.84 6.27 -7.41
N VAL A 152 8.60 6.84 -6.22
CA VAL A 152 8.78 8.28 -5.95
C VAL A 152 10.23 8.72 -6.20
N ARG A 153 11.22 7.88 -5.87
CA ARG A 153 12.63 8.17 -6.15
C ARG A 153 12.93 8.29 -7.65
N ARG A 154 12.20 7.57 -8.51
CA ARG A 154 12.36 7.60 -9.97
C ARG A 154 11.57 8.70 -10.67
N LEU A 155 10.53 9.27 -10.04
CA LEU A 155 9.70 10.32 -10.64
C LEU A 155 10.51 11.48 -11.26
N PRO A 156 11.54 12.04 -10.59
CA PRO A 156 12.26 13.19 -11.13
C PRO A 156 13.11 12.93 -12.37
N THR A 157 13.34 11.67 -12.73
CA THR A 157 14.12 11.28 -13.91
C THR A 157 13.26 10.55 -14.94
N MET A 158 11.96 10.42 -14.69
CA MET A 158 11.03 9.68 -15.53
C MET A 158 10.41 10.59 -16.57
N SER A 159 10.37 10.16 -17.82
CA SER A 159 9.64 10.88 -18.87
C SER A 159 8.12 10.74 -18.69
N PRO A 160 7.31 11.68 -19.24
CA PRO A 160 5.86 11.53 -19.24
C PRO A 160 5.36 10.25 -19.94
N ALA A 161 6.09 9.78 -20.96
CA ALA A 161 5.76 8.55 -21.67
C ALA A 161 5.96 7.30 -20.80
N GLU A 162 7.11 7.21 -20.12
CA GLU A 162 7.39 6.12 -19.18
C GLU A 162 6.39 6.11 -18.01
N TYR A 163 6.06 7.29 -17.47
CA TYR A 163 5.06 7.41 -16.41
C TYR A 163 3.70 6.86 -16.83
N ARG A 164 3.22 7.22 -18.03
CA ARG A 164 1.94 6.70 -18.57
C ARG A 164 1.99 5.19 -18.80
N ALA A 165 3.11 4.69 -19.32
CA ALA A 165 3.30 3.25 -19.53
C ALA A 165 3.25 2.47 -18.21
N LEU A 166 3.92 2.95 -17.16
CA LEU A 166 3.93 2.28 -15.85
C LEU A 166 2.59 2.39 -15.11
N SER A 167 1.98 3.58 -15.10
CA SER A 167 0.70 3.81 -14.38
C SER A 167 -0.50 3.11 -15.01
N GLY A 168 -0.38 2.59 -16.23
CA GLY A 168 -1.48 1.88 -16.88
C GLY A 168 -2.59 2.81 -17.37
N ALA A 169 -2.27 4.09 -17.61
CA ALA A 169 -3.12 5.03 -18.34
C ALA A 169 -3.17 4.64 -19.84
N ALA A 170 -3.62 3.42 -20.12
CA ALA A 170 -3.75 2.85 -21.45
C ALA A 170 -5.23 2.88 -21.85
N ARG A 171 -5.53 3.66 -22.89
CA ARG A 171 -6.80 3.64 -23.61
C ARG A 171 -7.09 2.22 -24.14
N GLY A 172 -8.34 1.77 -24.05
CA GLY A 172 -8.86 0.72 -24.94
C GLY A 172 -8.67 -0.74 -24.52
N ALA A 173 -8.79 -1.07 -23.22
CA ALA A 173 -9.10 -2.47 -22.88
C ALA A 173 -10.52 -2.79 -23.35
N GLY A 174 -10.66 -3.61 -24.39
CA GLY A 174 -11.95 -4.00 -24.97
C GLY A 174 -12.91 -4.50 -23.88
N THR A 175 -14.08 -3.85 -23.78
CA THR A 175 -15.08 -4.07 -22.73
C THR A 175 -16.21 -5.01 -23.17
N THR A 176 -15.96 -5.94 -24.10
CA THR A 176 -16.99 -6.90 -24.53
C THR A 176 -17.36 -7.81 -23.35
N GLY A 177 -18.57 -7.63 -22.80
CA GLY A 177 -19.10 -8.38 -21.66
C GLY A 177 -19.27 -7.59 -20.35
N ALA A 178 -18.99 -6.28 -20.34
CA ALA A 178 -18.95 -5.45 -19.12
C ALA A 178 -20.19 -4.55 -18.88
N ALA A 179 -21.32 -4.79 -19.53
CA ALA A 179 -22.48 -3.89 -19.45
C ALA A 179 -22.97 -3.63 -18.01
N ALA A 180 -22.86 -4.62 -17.11
CA ALA A 180 -23.23 -4.51 -15.69
C ALA A 180 -22.20 -3.78 -14.81
N LEU A 181 -21.01 -3.46 -15.32
CA LEU A 181 -19.93 -2.85 -14.54
C LEU A 181 -20.01 -1.32 -14.48
N GLY A 182 -20.74 -0.70 -15.41
CA GLY A 182 -20.73 0.75 -15.62
C GLY A 182 -19.42 1.23 -16.27
N ASP A 183 -19.41 2.48 -16.72
CA ASP A 183 -18.29 3.04 -17.45
C ASP A 183 -17.01 3.09 -16.59
N GLY A 184 -15.90 2.60 -17.15
CA GLY A 184 -14.57 2.76 -16.57
C GLY A 184 -14.19 1.82 -15.40
N VAL A 185 -15.13 1.11 -14.78
CA VAL A 185 -14.84 0.21 -13.64
C VAL A 185 -13.89 -0.91 -14.04
N LEU A 186 -14.20 -1.61 -15.14
CA LEU A 186 -13.31 -2.65 -15.67
C LEU A 186 -11.95 -2.06 -16.08
N ALA A 187 -11.95 -0.86 -16.68
CA ALA A 187 -10.74 -0.17 -17.11
C ALA A 187 -9.79 0.11 -15.93
N GLY A 188 -10.32 0.45 -14.76
CA GLY A 188 -9.53 0.60 -13.52
C GLY A 188 -8.85 -0.70 -13.08
N CYS A 189 -9.56 -1.84 -13.15
CA CYS A 189 -8.98 -3.13 -12.77
C CYS A 189 -7.91 -3.61 -13.76
N VAL A 190 -8.20 -3.52 -15.06
CA VAL A 190 -7.28 -4.00 -16.13
C VAL A 190 -6.02 -3.14 -16.25
N ALA A 191 -6.02 -1.90 -15.77
CA ALA A 191 -4.82 -1.06 -15.71
C ALA A 191 -3.66 -1.72 -14.95
N CYS A 192 -3.98 -2.57 -13.97
CA CYS A 192 -3.01 -3.37 -13.22
C CYS A 192 -3.11 -4.87 -13.57
N HIS A 193 -4.32 -5.42 -13.55
CA HIS A 193 -4.56 -6.86 -13.69
C HIS A 193 -4.60 -7.37 -15.14
N GLY A 194 -4.48 -6.48 -16.13
CA GLY A 194 -4.52 -6.84 -17.55
C GLY A 194 -5.93 -7.23 -18.02
N ALA A 195 -6.20 -7.02 -19.31
CA ALA A 195 -7.46 -7.43 -19.93
C ALA A 195 -7.61 -8.97 -20.00
N ASP A 196 -6.48 -9.69 -19.99
CA ASP A 196 -6.41 -11.15 -19.95
C ASP A 196 -6.40 -11.71 -18.52
N GLY A 197 -6.49 -10.85 -17.50
CA GLY A 197 -6.45 -11.23 -16.09
C GLY A 197 -5.09 -11.78 -15.63
N ARG A 198 -4.01 -11.68 -16.42
CA ARG A 198 -2.67 -12.17 -16.04
C ARG A 198 -1.78 -11.08 -15.45
N GLY A 199 -2.21 -9.82 -15.47
CA GLY A 199 -1.38 -8.68 -15.12
C GLY A 199 -0.36 -8.35 -16.22
N ARG A 200 0.36 -7.24 -16.06
CA ARG A 200 1.30 -6.72 -17.08
C ARG A 200 2.73 -7.25 -16.94
N GLY A 201 2.88 -8.53 -16.59
CA GLY A 201 4.20 -9.17 -16.37
C GLY A 201 4.86 -8.85 -15.02
N GLN A 202 4.09 -8.36 -14.05
CA GLN A 202 4.63 -7.83 -12.79
C GLN A 202 4.61 -8.88 -11.68
N PRO A 203 5.64 -8.94 -10.82
CA PRO A 203 5.78 -10.01 -9.82
C PRO A 203 4.74 -9.92 -8.68
N ASP A 204 4.27 -8.73 -8.35
CA ASP A 204 3.40 -8.47 -7.20
C ASP A 204 1.90 -8.40 -7.55
N ILE A 205 1.57 -8.41 -8.84
CA ILE A 205 0.18 -8.40 -9.32
C ILE A 205 -0.28 -9.84 -9.60
N PRO A 206 -1.31 -10.35 -8.89
CA PRO A 206 -1.76 -11.72 -9.08
C PRO A 206 -2.44 -11.93 -10.43
N VAL A 207 -2.34 -13.15 -10.94
CA VAL A 207 -3.21 -13.68 -12.00
C VAL A 207 -4.61 -13.88 -11.41
N LEU A 208 -5.61 -13.25 -12.01
CA LEU A 208 -7.03 -13.36 -11.65
C LEU A 208 -7.78 -14.34 -12.55
N GLY A 209 -7.34 -14.48 -13.81
CA GLY A 209 -7.91 -15.43 -14.77
C GLY A 209 -7.98 -16.85 -14.18
N GLY A 210 -9.10 -17.54 -14.34
CA GLY A 210 -9.30 -18.92 -13.89
C GLY A 210 -9.47 -19.09 -12.37
N GLN A 211 -9.48 -18.00 -11.61
CA GLN A 211 -9.76 -18.06 -10.18
C GLN A 211 -11.24 -18.28 -9.90
N ARG A 212 -11.56 -18.80 -8.72
CA ARG A 212 -12.94 -19.04 -8.30
C ARG A 212 -13.69 -17.71 -8.12
N PRO A 213 -14.90 -17.55 -8.70
CA PRO A 213 -15.71 -16.33 -8.53
C PRO A 213 -15.96 -16.00 -7.05
N ALA A 214 -16.30 -17.01 -6.24
CA ALA A 214 -16.53 -16.84 -4.81
C ALA A 214 -15.29 -16.32 -4.06
N TYR A 215 -14.08 -16.76 -4.45
CA TYR A 215 -12.85 -16.26 -3.84
C TYR A 215 -12.56 -14.81 -4.26
N LEU A 216 -12.73 -14.47 -5.54
CA LEU A 216 -12.52 -13.11 -6.03
C LEU A 216 -13.49 -12.13 -5.37
N LEU A 217 -14.77 -12.49 -5.26
CA LEU A 217 -15.78 -11.69 -4.55
C LEU A 217 -15.41 -11.52 -3.07
N ALA A 218 -15.04 -12.60 -2.38
CA ALA A 218 -14.62 -12.53 -0.99
C ALA A 218 -13.36 -11.66 -0.81
N ALA A 219 -12.42 -11.71 -1.75
CA ALA A 219 -11.22 -10.87 -1.73
C ALA A 219 -11.58 -9.39 -1.92
N LEU A 220 -12.43 -9.04 -2.89
CA LEU A 220 -12.90 -7.67 -3.13
C LEU A 220 -13.61 -7.11 -1.89
N ASN A 221 -14.52 -7.91 -1.29
CA ASN A 221 -15.20 -7.52 -0.06
C ASN A 221 -14.23 -7.31 1.10
N ALA A 222 -13.23 -8.18 1.25
CA ALA A 222 -12.23 -8.05 2.31
C ALA A 222 -11.30 -6.84 2.10
N TYR A 223 -11.00 -6.46 0.85
CA TYR A 223 -10.26 -5.23 0.56
C TYR A 223 -11.11 -4.00 0.86
N ALA A 224 -12.36 -3.96 0.39
CA ALA A 224 -13.28 -2.84 0.61
C ALA A 224 -13.57 -2.60 2.10
N SER A 225 -13.69 -3.66 2.91
CA SER A 225 -13.90 -3.55 4.36
C SER A 225 -12.62 -3.33 5.17
N GLY A 226 -11.45 -3.40 4.55
CA GLY A 226 -10.15 -3.35 5.22
C GLY A 226 -9.75 -4.65 5.94
N ALA A 227 -10.59 -5.69 5.96
CA ALA A 227 -10.26 -7.00 6.54
C ALA A 227 -9.04 -7.67 5.87
N ARG A 228 -8.75 -7.30 4.61
CA ARG A 228 -7.53 -7.65 3.89
C ARG A 228 -6.75 -6.36 3.59
N ALA A 229 -5.66 -6.14 4.29
CA ALA A 229 -4.84 -4.93 4.15
C ALA A 229 -4.19 -4.82 2.76
N SER A 230 -4.46 -3.72 2.05
CA SER A 230 -3.71 -3.21 0.88
C SER A 230 -4.19 -1.79 0.59
N ALA A 231 -3.27 -0.83 0.48
CA ALA A 231 -3.61 0.54 0.11
C ALA A 231 -4.09 0.60 -1.35
N VAL A 232 -3.44 -0.17 -2.22
CA VAL A 232 -3.75 -0.24 -3.65
C VAL A 232 -5.14 -0.84 -3.88
N MET A 233 -5.37 -2.06 -3.39
CA MET A 233 -6.64 -2.75 -3.62
C MET A 233 -7.76 -2.22 -2.73
N GLY A 234 -7.44 -1.68 -1.55
CA GLY A 234 -8.43 -1.03 -0.68
C GLY A 234 -9.03 0.20 -1.37
N ASN A 235 -8.19 1.07 -1.94
CA ASN A 235 -8.67 2.22 -2.72
C ASN A 235 -9.44 1.76 -3.98
N ALA A 236 -8.92 0.78 -4.71
CA ALA A 236 -9.58 0.27 -5.92
C ALA A 236 -10.95 -0.40 -5.64
N ALA A 237 -11.16 -0.94 -4.44
CA ALA A 237 -12.38 -1.66 -4.07
C ALA A 237 -13.38 -0.83 -3.25
N ALA A 238 -12.97 0.33 -2.71
CA ALA A 238 -13.73 1.12 -1.75
C ALA A 238 -15.11 1.53 -2.28
N ASP A 239 -15.15 2.05 -3.51
CA ASP A 239 -16.36 2.63 -4.10
C ASP A 239 -17.14 1.63 -4.97
N LEU A 240 -16.75 0.35 -4.99
CA LEU A 240 -17.45 -0.68 -5.75
C LEU A 240 -18.78 -1.04 -5.07
N THR A 241 -19.85 -1.02 -5.84
CA THR A 241 -21.13 -1.64 -5.45
C THR A 241 -21.02 -3.16 -5.39
N ASP A 242 -21.93 -3.81 -4.67
CA ASP A 242 -21.91 -5.27 -4.56
C ASP A 242 -22.17 -5.97 -5.90
N ASP A 243 -22.98 -5.36 -6.78
CA ASP A 243 -23.18 -5.84 -8.15
C ASP A 243 -21.90 -5.74 -8.98
N GLN A 244 -21.18 -4.60 -8.89
CA GLN A 244 -19.89 -4.46 -9.56
C GLN A 244 -18.87 -5.48 -9.05
N LYS A 245 -18.80 -5.73 -7.73
CA LYS A 245 -17.90 -6.75 -7.17
C LYS A 245 -18.24 -8.15 -7.69
N ARG A 246 -19.53 -8.51 -7.74
CA ARG A 246 -19.99 -9.79 -8.30
C ARG A 246 -19.65 -9.91 -9.79
N ALA A 247 -19.91 -8.86 -10.57
CA ALA A 247 -19.63 -8.83 -11.99
C ALA A 247 -18.13 -8.91 -12.30
N LEU A 248 -17.27 -8.19 -11.55
CA LEU A 248 -15.81 -8.27 -11.68
C LEU A 248 -15.30 -9.68 -11.34
N ALA A 249 -15.80 -10.26 -10.25
CA ALA A 249 -15.44 -11.61 -9.84
C ALA A 249 -15.83 -12.66 -10.91
N ALA A 250 -17.03 -12.55 -11.47
CA ALA A 250 -17.48 -13.42 -12.56
C ALA A 250 -16.64 -13.22 -13.83
N HIS A 251 -16.37 -11.97 -14.21
CA HIS A 251 -15.59 -11.62 -15.40
C HIS A 251 -14.19 -12.22 -15.37
N PHE A 252 -13.40 -11.91 -14.33
CA PHE A 252 -12.02 -12.42 -14.25
C PHE A 252 -11.98 -13.94 -14.06
N ALA A 253 -12.94 -14.54 -13.35
CA ALA A 253 -13.01 -15.99 -13.20
C ALA A 253 -13.24 -16.72 -14.54
N ALA A 254 -13.97 -16.11 -15.48
CA ALA A 254 -14.25 -16.69 -16.78
C ALA A 254 -13.06 -16.64 -17.75
N LEU A 255 -12.05 -15.80 -17.47
CA LEU A 255 -10.84 -15.72 -18.30
C LEU A 255 -9.96 -16.96 -18.08
N PRO A 256 -9.19 -17.43 -19.09
CA PRO A 256 -8.18 -18.47 -18.88
C PRO A 256 -7.10 -17.97 -17.92
N GLY A 257 -6.54 -18.82 -17.07
CA GLY A 257 -5.45 -18.39 -16.18
C GLY A 257 -4.90 -19.48 -15.28
N ILE A 258 -5.04 -19.30 -13.96
CA ILE A 258 -4.54 -20.26 -12.98
C ILE A 258 -5.28 -21.61 -13.10
N GLY A 259 -4.65 -22.68 -12.61
CA GLY A 259 -5.16 -24.04 -12.71
C GLY A 259 -4.83 -24.74 -14.04
N THR A 260 -4.27 -24.05 -15.03
CA THR A 260 -3.85 -24.65 -16.30
C THR A 260 -2.42 -25.17 -16.30
N VAL A 261 -1.59 -24.71 -15.35
CA VAL A 261 -0.19 -25.13 -15.21
C VAL A 261 -0.08 -26.11 -14.05
N ALA A 262 0.45 -27.30 -14.32
CA ALA A 262 0.70 -28.28 -13.29
C ALA A 262 1.84 -27.83 -12.37
N PRO A 263 1.72 -28.02 -11.03
CA PRO A 263 2.83 -27.76 -10.13
C PRO A 263 4.08 -28.57 -10.48
N ALA A 264 5.24 -27.92 -10.47
CA ALA A 264 6.52 -28.51 -10.86
C ALA A 264 7.67 -27.84 -10.09
N GLY A 265 8.63 -28.64 -9.62
CA GLY A 265 9.73 -28.17 -8.78
C GLY A 265 10.26 -29.23 -7.83
N SER A 266 10.86 -28.80 -6.72
CA SER A 266 11.58 -29.68 -5.80
C SER A 266 10.68 -30.76 -5.16
N ALA A 267 11.25 -31.95 -4.96
CA ALA A 267 10.58 -33.06 -4.26
C ALA A 267 10.16 -32.67 -2.83
N ALA A 268 10.94 -31.82 -2.16
CA ALA A 268 10.61 -31.28 -0.85
C ALA A 268 9.33 -30.44 -0.88
N ALA A 269 9.20 -29.50 -1.84
CA ALA A 269 8.00 -28.69 -1.99
C ALA A 269 6.78 -29.55 -2.33
N ARG A 270 6.93 -30.52 -3.24
CA ARG A 270 5.89 -31.50 -3.58
C ARG A 270 5.39 -32.24 -2.33
N ARG A 271 6.32 -32.75 -1.52
CA ARG A 271 5.97 -33.47 -0.28
C ARG A 271 5.14 -32.60 0.67
N ILE A 272 5.50 -31.35 0.87
CA ILE A 272 4.73 -30.43 1.73
C ILE A 272 3.34 -30.17 1.15
N VAL A 273 3.23 -29.95 -0.16
CA VAL A 273 1.94 -29.69 -0.81
C VAL A 273 1.00 -30.88 -0.71
N GLU A 274 1.51 -32.10 -0.93
CA GLU A 274 0.71 -33.33 -0.97
C GLU A 274 0.48 -33.94 0.42
N GLN A 275 1.44 -33.84 1.34
CA GLN A 275 1.46 -34.58 2.62
C GLN A 275 1.59 -33.67 3.86
N GLY A 276 2.05 -32.42 3.70
CA GLY A 276 2.33 -31.52 4.80
C GLY A 276 3.66 -31.81 5.51
N LEU A 277 3.86 -31.19 6.69
CA LEU A 277 4.98 -31.43 7.60
C LEU A 277 4.46 -31.65 9.03
N PRO A 278 4.28 -32.92 9.45
CA PRO A 278 3.79 -33.23 10.80
C PRO A 278 4.66 -32.65 11.93
N ALA A 279 5.97 -32.60 11.75
CA ALA A 279 6.94 -32.10 12.74
C ALA A 279 6.67 -30.64 13.17
N VAL A 280 6.04 -29.84 12.30
CA VAL A 280 5.65 -28.45 12.58
C VAL A 280 4.13 -28.25 12.50
N GLN A 281 3.37 -29.34 12.58
CA GLN A 281 1.90 -29.35 12.48
C GLN A 281 1.36 -28.65 11.23
N LEU A 282 2.09 -28.73 10.11
CA LEU A 282 1.66 -28.15 8.83
C LEU A 282 0.85 -29.20 8.06
N PRO A 283 -0.46 -29.05 7.87
CA PRO A 283 -1.24 -29.96 7.03
C PRO A 283 -0.85 -29.83 5.54
N ALA A 284 -1.18 -30.85 4.76
CA ALA A 284 -1.02 -30.82 3.30
C ALA A 284 -1.78 -29.64 2.68
N CYS A 285 -1.13 -28.85 1.83
CA CYS A 285 -1.79 -27.74 1.13
C CYS A 285 -2.96 -28.23 0.27
N ALA A 286 -2.81 -29.40 -0.36
CA ALA A 286 -3.82 -30.03 -1.21
C ALA A 286 -5.12 -30.38 -0.47
N SER A 287 -5.10 -30.53 0.86
CA SER A 287 -6.31 -30.79 1.67
C SER A 287 -7.37 -29.68 1.51
N CYS A 288 -6.91 -28.45 1.28
CA CYS A 288 -7.74 -27.28 1.06
C CYS A 288 -7.66 -26.76 -0.38
N HIS A 289 -6.49 -26.73 -1.00
CA HIS A 289 -6.28 -26.00 -2.26
C HIS A 289 -6.40 -26.84 -3.54
N ALA A 290 -6.71 -28.13 -3.45
CA ALA A 290 -6.92 -28.99 -4.62
C ALA A 290 -8.21 -28.65 -5.40
N GLY A 291 -8.34 -29.23 -6.60
CA GLY A 291 -9.56 -29.16 -7.40
C GLY A 291 -10.80 -29.59 -6.60
N GLY A 292 -11.94 -28.95 -6.86
CA GLY A 292 -13.21 -29.24 -6.17
C GLY A 292 -13.38 -28.68 -4.74
N LYS A 293 -12.32 -28.18 -4.10
CA LYS A 293 -12.42 -27.55 -2.76
C LYS A 293 -12.86 -26.07 -2.83
N PRO A 294 -13.45 -25.46 -1.79
CA PRO A 294 -13.95 -24.06 -1.87
C PRO A 294 -12.86 -22.98 -1.78
N TYR A 295 -11.59 -23.36 -1.61
CA TYR A 295 -10.47 -22.45 -1.40
C TYR A 295 -9.81 -22.00 -2.72
N PRO A 296 -9.07 -20.86 -2.74
CA PRO A 296 -8.47 -20.35 -3.97
C PRO A 296 -7.57 -21.37 -4.65
N VAL A 297 -7.59 -21.35 -5.98
CA VAL A 297 -6.63 -22.07 -6.82
C VAL A 297 -5.27 -21.41 -6.65
N LEU A 298 -4.25 -22.23 -6.37
CA LEU A 298 -2.85 -21.79 -6.23
C LEU A 298 -1.99 -22.18 -7.43
N ALA A 299 -2.30 -23.30 -8.08
CA ALA A 299 -1.55 -23.81 -9.22
C ALA A 299 -1.53 -22.80 -10.38
N GLY A 300 -0.36 -22.48 -10.91
CA GLY A 300 -0.20 -21.49 -12.00
C GLY A 300 -0.30 -20.02 -11.56
N GLN A 301 -0.40 -19.73 -10.25
CA GLN A 301 -0.22 -18.37 -9.74
C GLN A 301 1.25 -17.98 -9.76
N ARG A 302 1.56 -16.68 -9.77
CA ARG A 302 2.96 -16.19 -9.74
C ARG A 302 3.67 -16.61 -8.46
N ALA A 303 4.87 -17.16 -8.60
CA ALA A 303 5.70 -17.56 -7.46
C ALA A 303 5.98 -16.38 -6.52
N SER A 304 6.39 -15.23 -7.05
CA SER A 304 6.62 -14.00 -6.27
C SER A 304 5.40 -13.57 -5.46
N TYR A 305 4.21 -13.56 -6.06
CA TYR A 305 2.97 -13.22 -5.35
C TYR A 305 2.64 -14.24 -4.25
N LEU A 306 2.77 -15.55 -4.53
CA LEU A 306 2.54 -16.60 -3.54
C LEU A 306 3.52 -16.46 -2.36
N ALA A 307 4.81 -16.32 -2.65
CA ALA A 307 5.86 -16.16 -1.65
C ALA A 307 5.62 -14.91 -0.78
N GLN A 308 5.34 -13.77 -1.42
CA GLN A 308 5.05 -12.52 -0.72
C GLN A 308 3.79 -12.64 0.17
N ARG A 309 2.75 -13.32 -0.32
CA ARG A 309 1.51 -13.54 0.46
C ARG A 309 1.77 -14.41 1.68
N LEU A 310 2.57 -15.47 1.55
CA LEU A 310 2.96 -16.33 2.67
C LEU A 310 3.82 -15.57 3.69
N ARG A 311 4.81 -14.80 3.24
CA ARG A 311 5.64 -13.97 4.14
C ARG A 311 4.80 -12.93 4.90
N HIS A 312 3.87 -12.26 4.22
CA HIS A 312 2.98 -11.30 4.86
C HIS A 312 2.13 -11.94 5.96
N TRP A 313 1.56 -13.12 5.69
CA TRP A 313 0.78 -13.87 6.67
C TRP A 313 1.60 -14.40 7.85
N ARG A 314 2.84 -14.81 7.59
CA ARG A 314 3.78 -15.21 8.63
C ARG A 314 4.15 -14.04 9.54
N GLY A 315 4.32 -12.87 8.94
CA GLY A 315 4.85 -11.66 9.60
C GLY A 315 6.34 -11.79 9.91
N GLU A 316 6.86 -10.82 10.64
CA GLU A 316 8.25 -10.81 11.10
C GLU A 316 8.46 -11.85 12.21
N LYS A 317 9.62 -12.52 12.15
CA LYS A 317 10.01 -13.59 13.08
C LYS A 317 10.23 -13.06 14.50
N GLU A 318 10.76 -11.85 14.61
CA GLU A 318 11.19 -11.22 15.86
C GLU A 318 10.04 -10.49 16.59
N VAL A 319 8.94 -10.22 15.89
CA VAL A 319 7.77 -9.55 16.46
C VAL A 319 6.76 -10.61 16.92
N VAL A 320 6.77 -10.91 18.21
CA VAL A 320 5.72 -11.69 18.87
C VAL A 320 4.55 -10.74 19.16
N ASP A 321 3.60 -10.64 18.22
CA ASP A 321 2.37 -9.86 18.42
C ASP A 321 1.19 -10.80 18.70
N ALA A 322 0.69 -10.75 19.94
CA ALA A 322 -0.49 -11.50 20.39
C ALA A 322 -1.79 -11.12 19.65
N ARG A 323 -1.77 -10.04 18.85
CA ARG A 323 -2.88 -9.58 18.00
C ARG A 323 -2.82 -10.12 16.57
N LYS A 324 -1.84 -10.98 16.24
CA LYS A 324 -1.74 -11.59 14.90
C LYS A 324 -3.03 -12.34 14.57
N SER A 325 -3.46 -12.27 13.32
CA SER A 325 -4.71 -12.90 12.87
C SER A 325 -4.75 -14.41 13.17
N HIS A 326 -5.90 -14.87 13.66
CA HIS A 326 -6.23 -16.28 13.89
C HIS A 326 -6.89 -16.93 12.66
N ALA A 327 -7.00 -16.21 11.55
CA ALA A 327 -7.47 -16.80 10.30
C ALA A 327 -6.56 -17.96 9.87
N THR A 328 -7.13 -18.93 9.14
CA THR A 328 -6.47 -20.20 8.80
C THR A 328 -5.11 -19.99 8.13
N MET A 329 -5.03 -19.19 7.07
CA MET A 329 -3.78 -19.03 6.31
C MET A 329 -2.66 -18.32 7.09
N PRO A 330 -2.90 -17.24 7.87
CA PRO A 330 -1.92 -16.74 8.83
C PRO A 330 -1.34 -17.81 9.77
N VAL A 331 -2.18 -18.69 10.32
CA VAL A 331 -1.72 -19.79 11.19
C VAL A 331 -0.87 -20.79 10.41
N ILE A 332 -1.33 -21.19 9.21
CA ILE A 332 -0.59 -22.11 8.33
C ILE A 332 0.76 -21.52 7.91
N ALA A 333 0.80 -20.25 7.48
CA ALA A 333 2.02 -19.59 7.03
C ALA A 333 3.09 -19.48 8.11
N ARG A 334 2.69 -19.35 9.39
CA ARG A 334 3.59 -19.38 10.55
C ARG A 334 4.25 -20.74 10.80
N ARG A 335 3.69 -21.81 10.25
CA ARG A 335 4.23 -23.18 10.35
C ARG A 335 5.06 -23.58 9.13
N ILE A 336 5.11 -22.75 8.08
CA ILE A 336 5.94 -23.01 6.90
C ILE A 336 7.38 -22.58 7.22
N PRO A 337 8.38 -23.46 7.09
CA PRO A 337 9.78 -23.07 7.20
C PRO A 337 10.13 -21.97 6.20
N GLU A 338 10.93 -20.98 6.59
CA GLU A 338 11.27 -19.82 5.74
C GLU A 338 11.88 -20.25 4.41
N GLU A 339 12.84 -21.15 4.50
CA GLU A 339 13.56 -21.73 3.38
C GLU A 339 12.65 -22.47 2.40
N MET A 340 11.44 -22.85 2.83
CA MET A 340 10.45 -23.52 2.00
C MET A 340 9.45 -22.56 1.35
N ILE A 341 9.39 -21.28 1.71
CA ILE A 341 8.44 -20.34 1.08
C ILE A 341 8.68 -20.22 -0.43
N GLU A 342 9.91 -19.95 -0.85
CA GLU A 342 10.24 -19.80 -2.28
C GLU A 342 10.08 -21.14 -3.03
N PRO A 343 10.60 -22.29 -2.55
CA PRO A 343 10.37 -23.58 -3.19
C PRO A 343 8.89 -23.93 -3.34
N LEU A 344 8.06 -23.68 -2.31
CA LEU A 344 6.62 -23.92 -2.37
C LEU A 344 5.95 -23.03 -3.40
N ALA A 345 6.29 -21.75 -3.41
CA ALA A 345 5.75 -20.79 -4.36
C ALA A 345 6.13 -21.12 -5.80
N ALA A 346 7.40 -21.47 -6.06
CA ALA A 346 7.88 -21.91 -7.37
C ALA A 346 7.22 -23.22 -7.80
N TYR A 347 7.05 -24.17 -6.86
CA TYR A 347 6.36 -25.43 -7.13
C TYR A 347 4.92 -25.21 -7.56
N LEU A 348 4.14 -24.45 -6.79
CA LEU A 348 2.75 -24.12 -7.11
C LEU A 348 2.63 -23.30 -8.40
N ALA A 349 3.59 -22.44 -8.70
CA ALA A 349 3.63 -21.68 -9.94
C ALA A 349 3.97 -22.52 -11.19
N GLY A 350 4.55 -23.71 -11.01
CA GLY A 350 5.10 -24.52 -12.09
C GLY A 350 6.41 -23.97 -12.65
N THR A 351 7.13 -23.14 -11.88
CA THR A 351 8.39 -22.50 -12.28
C THR A 351 9.61 -23.10 -11.60
N GLY A 352 9.46 -24.10 -10.74
CA GLY A 352 10.57 -24.83 -10.17
C GLY A 352 11.21 -25.73 -11.23
N ARG A 353 12.31 -25.27 -11.82
CA ARG A 353 13.28 -26.11 -12.53
C ARG A 353 14.55 -26.17 -11.71
#